data_AF-A0A6N8R849-F1
#
_entry.id   AF-A0A6N8R849-F1
#
_cell.length_a   1.000
_cell.length_b   1.000
_cell.length_c   1.000
_cell.angle_alpha   90.00
_cell.angle_beta   90.00
_cell.angle_gamma   90.00
#
_symmetry.space_group_name_H-M   'P 1'
#
loop_
_entity.id
_entity.type
_entity.pdbx_description
1 polymer ?
#
loop_
_entity_poly.entity_id
_entity_poly.type
_entity_poly.pdbx_seq_one_letter_code
_entity_poly.pdbx_strand_id
1 'polypeptide(L)'
;GDYGDYPNNYNFCLDGLIYSDQTPGPGLKEYKQVIAPVKIHARDLTRGELKVENKLWFTTLDDYTLHAEVRAEGETLATQQIKLRDVAPNSEAPLQITLPQLDAREAFLNITVTKDSRTRYSEAGHPIATYQFPLKENTAQPVPFAPNNARPLTLEDDRLSCTVRGYNFAITFSKMSGKPTSWQVNGESLLTREPKINFFKPMIDNHK
;
A
#
# COMPACT_ATOMS: atom_id res chain seq x y z
N GLY A 1 -3.06 -37.63 0.65
CA GLY A 1 -4.02 -37.55 -0.45
C GLY A 1 -3.37 -37.79 -1.79
N ASP A 2 -2.26 -37.12 -2.09
CA ASP A 2 -1.65 -37.16 -3.44
C ASP A 2 -0.77 -38.39 -3.70
N TYR A 3 -0.57 -39.27 -2.69
CA TYR A 3 0.24 -40.48 -2.78
C TYR A 3 -0.56 -41.77 -2.47
N GLY A 4 -1.89 -41.70 -2.49
CA GLY A 4 -2.77 -42.86 -2.24
C GLY A 4 -2.97 -43.23 -0.76
N ASP A 5 -2.49 -42.41 0.16
CA ASP A 5 -2.68 -42.54 1.61
C ASP A 5 -4.14 -42.28 2.04
N TYR A 6 -4.69 -43.20 2.84
CA TYR A 6 -6.05 -43.12 3.36
C TYR A 6 -6.18 -43.77 4.76
N PRO A 7 -6.81 -43.10 5.74
CA PRO A 7 -7.36 -41.73 5.68
C PRO A 7 -6.27 -40.65 5.68
N ASN A 8 -6.61 -39.42 5.27
CA ASN A 8 -5.70 -38.27 5.31
C ASN A 8 -6.44 -36.94 5.56
N ASN A 9 -5.69 -35.90 5.94
CA ASN A 9 -6.21 -34.58 6.32
C ASN A 9 -5.92 -33.48 5.29
N TYR A 10 -5.72 -33.84 4.01
CA TYR A 10 -5.52 -32.90 2.90
C TYR A 10 -4.43 -31.85 3.18
N ASN A 11 -4.75 -30.56 3.01
CA ASN A 11 -3.84 -29.43 3.14
C ASN A 11 -3.64 -28.95 4.59
N PHE A 12 -4.17 -29.65 5.60
CA PHE A 12 -3.95 -29.31 7.02
C PHE A 12 -2.50 -29.55 7.49
N CYS A 13 -1.60 -29.90 6.56
CA CYS A 13 -0.16 -29.93 6.79
C CYS A 13 0.56 -28.67 6.26
N LEU A 14 -0.16 -27.72 5.66
CA LEU A 14 0.37 -26.53 5.00
C LEU A 14 0.12 -25.23 5.80
N ASP A 15 0.56 -25.19 7.06
CA ASP A 15 0.33 -24.06 7.98
C ASP A 15 1.53 -23.10 8.15
N GLY A 16 2.52 -23.21 7.26
CA GLY A 16 3.78 -22.46 7.36
C GLY A 16 3.67 -20.99 6.91
N LEU A 17 4.47 -20.11 7.54
CA LEU A 17 4.71 -18.74 7.05
C LEU A 17 5.68 -18.70 5.85
N ILE A 18 6.31 -19.82 5.54
CA ILE A 18 7.28 -20.01 4.47
C ILE A 18 6.84 -21.25 3.69
N TYR A 19 6.94 -21.20 2.36
CA TYR A 19 6.67 -22.33 1.49
C TYR A 19 7.77 -23.41 1.61
N SER A 20 7.51 -24.62 1.09
CA SER A 20 8.43 -25.76 1.19
C SER A 20 9.78 -25.55 0.50
N ASP A 21 9.85 -24.61 -0.45
CA ASP A 21 11.05 -24.17 -1.16
C ASP A 21 11.80 -23.03 -0.45
N GLN A 22 11.39 -22.69 0.78
CA GLN A 22 11.90 -21.57 1.58
C GLN A 22 11.48 -20.17 1.11
N THR A 23 10.57 -20.05 0.14
CA THR A 23 10.01 -18.76 -0.27
C THR A 23 9.15 -18.17 0.86
N PRO A 24 9.41 -16.93 1.34
CA PRO A 24 8.56 -16.27 2.34
C PRO A 24 7.13 -16.02 1.84
N GLY A 25 6.13 -16.43 2.60
CA GLY A 25 4.74 -16.05 2.37
C GLY A 25 4.45 -14.60 2.82
N PRO A 26 3.30 -14.03 2.41
CA PRO A 26 2.91 -12.67 2.82
C PRO A 26 2.76 -12.52 4.34
N GLY A 27 2.29 -13.57 5.03
CA GLY A 27 2.15 -13.56 6.50
C GLY A 27 3.47 -13.37 7.25
N LEU A 28 4.61 -13.82 6.69
CA LEU A 28 5.92 -13.61 7.31
C LEU A 28 6.34 -12.14 7.30
N LYS A 29 5.94 -11.38 6.27
CA LYS A 29 6.22 -9.93 6.19
C LYS A 29 5.47 -9.17 7.27
N GLU A 30 4.20 -9.51 7.51
CA GLU A 30 3.42 -8.96 8.61
C GLU A 30 4.01 -9.33 9.97
N TYR A 31 4.35 -10.61 10.15
CA TYR A 31 4.98 -11.06 11.39
C TYR A 31 6.28 -10.29 11.68
N LYS A 32 7.15 -10.10 10.67
CA LYS A 32 8.38 -9.30 10.78
C LYS A 32 8.09 -7.89 11.33
N GLN A 33 7.08 -7.21 10.80
CA GLN A 33 6.72 -5.86 11.24
C GLN A 33 6.15 -5.84 12.67
N VAL A 34 5.29 -6.81 13.01
CA VAL A 34 4.68 -6.94 14.34
C VAL A 34 5.75 -7.15 15.41
N ILE A 35 6.74 -8.02 15.15
CA ILE A 35 7.80 -8.32 16.13
C ILE A 35 8.97 -7.35 16.11
N ALA A 36 9.01 -6.40 15.18
CA ALA A 36 10.16 -5.51 15.03
C ALA A 36 10.47 -4.78 16.36
N PRO A 37 11.74 -4.78 16.81
CA PRO A 37 12.09 -4.34 18.16
C PRO A 37 12.24 -2.83 18.30
N VAL A 38 12.26 -2.08 17.20
CA VAL A 38 12.28 -0.61 17.19
C VAL A 38 10.88 -0.14 16.83
N LYS A 39 10.16 0.47 17.78
CA LYS A 39 8.81 1.00 17.56
C LYS A 39 8.84 2.51 17.39
N ILE A 40 8.12 3.02 16.40
CA ILE A 40 7.95 4.46 16.17
C ILE A 40 6.49 4.82 16.40
N HIS A 41 6.25 5.85 17.19
CA HIS A 41 4.92 6.33 17.55
C HIS A 41 4.78 7.82 17.25
N ALA A 42 3.67 8.22 16.65
CA ALA A 42 3.33 9.62 16.48
C ALA A 42 3.04 10.28 17.85
N ARG A 43 3.53 11.51 18.05
CA ARG A 43 3.14 12.36 19.19
C ARG A 43 2.38 13.59 18.68
N ASP A 44 3.01 14.39 17.85
CA ASP A 44 2.38 15.49 17.10
C ASP A 44 2.98 15.55 15.68
N LEU A 45 2.28 14.93 14.73
CA LEU A 45 2.73 14.86 13.34
C LEU A 45 2.73 16.22 12.63
N THR A 46 1.95 17.20 13.08
CA THR A 46 1.93 18.53 12.46
C THR A 46 3.22 19.29 12.73
N ARG A 47 3.88 18.95 13.84
CA ARG A 47 5.17 19.49 14.26
C ARG A 47 6.34 18.55 14.00
N GLY A 48 6.10 17.38 13.41
CA GLY A 48 7.13 16.36 13.18
C GLY A 48 7.62 15.67 14.46
N GLU A 49 6.83 15.70 15.53
CA GLU A 49 7.17 15.11 16.82
C GLU A 49 6.70 13.65 16.89
N LEU A 50 7.66 12.74 17.05
CA LEU A 50 7.46 11.32 17.22
C LEU A 50 8.19 10.83 18.48
N LYS A 51 8.04 9.54 18.76
CA LYS A 51 8.77 8.82 19.79
C LYS A 51 9.32 7.54 19.20
N VAL A 52 10.59 7.26 19.50
CA VAL A 52 11.18 5.94 19.29
C VAL A 52 11.19 5.16 20.60
N GLU A 53 10.86 3.88 20.52
CA GLU A 53 10.85 2.96 21.66
C GLU A 53 11.70 1.74 21.31
N ASN A 54 12.62 1.41 22.21
CA ASN A 54 13.49 0.26 22.14
C ASN A 54 12.89 -0.91 22.93
N LYS A 55 12.49 -1.98 22.23
CA LYS A 55 11.97 -3.22 22.82
C LYS A 55 13.03 -4.30 23.01
N LEU A 56 14.30 -4.02 22.69
CA LEU A 56 15.42 -4.92 23.01
C LEU A 56 15.69 -4.88 24.51
N TRP A 57 16.06 -6.02 25.09
CA TRP A 57 16.30 -6.14 26.53
C TRP A 57 17.73 -5.82 26.95
N PHE A 58 18.70 -5.92 26.04
CA PHE A 58 20.13 -5.81 26.39
C PHE A 58 20.94 -4.91 25.46
N THR A 59 20.34 -4.36 24.40
CA THR A 59 21.05 -3.62 23.35
C THR A 59 20.42 -2.24 23.16
N THR A 60 21.26 -1.21 23.10
CA THR A 60 20.85 0.15 22.73
C THR A 60 20.50 0.22 21.24
N LEU A 61 19.92 1.34 20.79
CA LEU A 61 19.65 1.55 19.36
C LEU A 61 20.81 2.18 18.58
N ASP A 62 22.03 2.21 19.14
CA ASP A 62 23.21 2.85 18.55
C ASP A 62 23.69 2.19 17.25
N ASP A 63 23.21 0.99 16.92
CA ASP A 63 23.49 0.28 15.67
C ASP A 63 22.30 0.35 14.68
N TYR A 64 21.34 1.24 14.93
CA TYR A 64 20.15 1.43 14.10
C TYR A 64 20.07 2.84 13.53
N THR A 65 19.51 2.96 12.33
CA THR A 65 19.31 4.22 11.61
C THR A 65 17.90 4.28 11.07
N LEU A 66 17.27 5.45 11.18
CA LEU A 66 15.99 5.75 10.54
C LEU A 66 16.23 6.47 9.22
N HIS A 67 15.53 6.04 8.18
CA HIS A 67 15.43 6.70 6.89
C HIS A 67 13.99 7.19 6.75
N ALA A 68 13.79 8.48 6.92
CA ALA A 68 12.50 9.15 6.83
C ALA A 68 12.33 9.80 5.45
N GLU A 69 11.18 9.60 4.83
CA GLU A 69 10.80 10.22 3.56
C GLU A 69 9.41 10.84 3.68
N VAL A 70 9.28 12.11 3.35
CA VAL A 70 7.98 12.77 3.18
C VAL A 70 7.59 12.65 1.72
N ARG A 71 6.44 12.02 1.45
CA ARG A 71 5.97 11.76 0.09
C ARG A 71 4.56 12.28 -0.13
N ALA A 72 4.28 12.84 -1.29
CA ALA A 72 2.96 13.27 -1.72
C ALA A 72 2.66 12.74 -3.13
N GLU A 73 1.55 12.01 -3.29
CA GLU A 73 1.11 11.41 -4.57
C GLU A 73 2.24 10.71 -5.38
N GLY A 74 3.11 9.97 -4.69
CA GLY A 74 4.22 9.23 -5.31
C GLY A 74 5.52 10.02 -5.48
N GLU A 75 5.53 11.34 -5.28
CA GLU A 75 6.73 12.18 -5.27
C GLU A 75 7.35 12.26 -3.88
N THR A 76 8.68 12.24 -3.79
CA THR A 76 9.41 12.45 -2.52
C THR A 76 9.78 13.93 -2.36
N LEU A 77 9.18 14.58 -1.37
CA LEU A 77 9.35 16.01 -1.07
C LEU A 77 10.58 16.29 -0.20
N ALA A 78 10.90 15.38 0.73
CA ALA A 78 12.06 15.49 1.60
C ALA A 78 12.52 14.12 2.08
N THR A 79 13.81 14.01 2.38
CA THR A 79 14.42 12.83 3.01
C THR A 79 15.27 13.23 4.20
N GLN A 80 15.32 12.38 5.23
CA GLN A 80 16.14 12.59 6.41
C GLN A 80 16.66 11.25 6.93
N GLN A 81 17.98 11.19 7.17
CA GLN A 81 18.60 10.06 7.84
C GLN A 81 18.89 10.45 9.29
N ILE A 82 18.37 9.67 10.24
CA ILE A 82 18.49 9.94 11.67
C ILE A 82 19.16 8.75 12.35
N LYS A 83 20.36 8.99 12.85
CA LYS A 83 21.06 8.00 13.66
C LYS A 83 20.45 7.96 15.06
N LEU A 84 19.95 6.79 15.47
CA LEU A 84 19.52 6.62 16.85
C LEU A 84 20.76 6.53 17.76
N ARG A 85 20.71 7.25 18.87
CA ARG A 85 21.79 7.31 19.85
C ARG A 85 21.23 7.22 21.26
N ASP A 86 21.88 6.47 22.11
CA ASP A 86 21.68 6.41 23.56
C ASP A 86 20.24 6.02 23.98
N VAL A 87 19.49 5.34 23.10
CA VAL A 87 18.18 4.77 23.44
C VAL A 87 18.41 3.42 24.13
N ALA A 88 18.47 3.47 25.47
CA ALA A 88 18.73 2.32 26.33
C ALA A 88 17.75 1.15 26.08
N PRO A 89 18.11 -0.09 26.43
CA PRO A 89 17.19 -1.23 26.35
C PRO A 89 15.89 -0.97 27.13
N ASN A 90 14.75 -1.43 26.60
CA ASN A 90 13.41 -1.24 27.20
C ASN A 90 13.08 0.23 27.58
N SER A 91 13.53 1.19 26.77
CA SER A 91 13.31 2.62 27.02
C SER A 91 12.76 3.35 25.79
N GLU A 92 12.46 4.63 25.94
CA GLU A 92 11.97 5.49 24.87
C GLU A 92 12.71 6.82 24.82
N ALA A 93 12.77 7.41 23.63
CA ALA A 93 13.35 8.72 23.40
C ALA A 93 12.48 9.55 22.43
N PRO A 94 12.46 10.89 22.57
CA PRO A 94 11.82 11.76 21.60
C PRO A 94 12.53 11.67 20.25
N LEU A 95 11.76 11.76 19.17
CA LEU A 95 12.24 11.75 17.80
C LEU A 95 11.64 12.94 17.06
N GLN A 96 12.48 13.81 16.52
CA GLN A 96 12.05 14.97 15.76
C GLN A 96 12.36 14.77 14.27
N ILE A 97 11.36 14.93 13.43
CA ILE A 97 11.49 14.97 11.97
C ILE A 97 11.34 16.41 11.50
N THR A 98 12.20 16.84 10.58
CA THR A 98 12.04 18.12 9.90
C THR A 98 11.08 17.94 8.74
N LEU A 99 9.91 18.58 8.82
CA LEU A 99 8.89 18.49 7.77
C LEU A 99 9.11 19.58 6.70
N PRO A 100 8.99 19.26 5.41
CA PRO A 100 8.97 20.27 4.36
C PRO A 100 7.64 21.02 4.38
N GLN A 101 7.57 22.11 3.62
CA GLN A 101 6.29 22.73 3.30
C GLN A 101 5.45 21.77 2.46
N LEU A 102 4.22 21.51 2.89
CA LEU A 102 3.28 20.62 2.20
C LEU A 102 2.34 21.44 1.30
N ASP A 103 2.17 20.98 0.06
CA ASP A 103 1.19 21.54 -0.88
C ASP A 103 -0.22 20.94 -0.64
N ALA A 104 -1.14 21.11 -1.58
CA ALA A 104 -2.53 20.67 -1.42
C ALA A 104 -2.73 19.15 -1.49
N ARG A 105 -1.74 18.38 -1.94
CA ARG A 105 -1.84 16.93 -2.12
C ARG A 105 -1.87 16.17 -0.79
N GLU A 106 -2.35 14.93 -0.85
CA GLU A 106 -2.20 14.01 0.27
C GLU A 106 -0.72 13.69 0.49
N ALA A 107 -0.26 13.77 1.75
CA ALA A 107 1.13 13.57 2.11
C ALA A 107 1.29 12.60 3.28
N PHE A 108 2.34 11.77 3.21
CA PHE A 108 2.70 10.78 4.21
C PHE A 108 4.18 10.90 4.61
N LEU A 109 4.45 10.64 5.88
CA LEU A 109 5.79 10.36 6.40
C LEU A 109 6.01 8.85 6.38
N ASN A 110 7.00 8.39 5.62
CA ASN A 110 7.45 7.00 5.57
C ASN A 110 8.75 6.89 6.35
N ILE A 111 8.90 5.90 7.22
CA ILE A 111 10.13 5.68 7.99
C ILE A 111 10.54 4.23 7.85
N THR A 112 11.74 3.97 7.34
CA THR A 112 12.38 2.66 7.37
C THR A 112 13.47 2.65 8.43
N VAL A 113 13.48 1.63 9.30
CA VAL A 113 14.55 1.40 10.27
C VAL A 113 15.49 0.35 9.73
N THR A 114 16.79 0.64 9.66
CA THR A 114 17.83 -0.33 9.27
C THR A 114 18.76 -0.61 10.43
N LYS A 115 19.33 -1.81 10.47
CA LYS A 115 20.47 -2.14 11.32
C LYS A 115 21.75 -1.93 10.52
N ASP A 116 22.66 -1.11 11.03
CA ASP A 116 23.82 -0.64 10.27
C ASP A 116 24.84 -1.77 10.09
N SER A 117 25.22 -2.45 11.17
CA SER A 117 26.23 -3.51 11.09
C SER A 117 25.67 -4.85 10.58
N ARG A 118 26.51 -5.54 9.78
CA ARG A 118 26.31 -6.93 9.37
C ARG A 118 26.24 -7.86 10.58
N THR A 119 25.43 -8.91 10.48
CA THR A 119 25.40 -10.04 11.44
C THR A 119 25.71 -11.35 10.73
N ARG A 120 25.70 -12.47 11.47
CA ARG A 120 25.84 -13.82 10.87
C ARG A 120 24.67 -14.20 9.96
N TYR A 121 23.53 -13.51 10.07
CA TYR A 121 22.27 -13.87 9.39
C TYR A 121 21.65 -12.70 8.62
N SER A 122 22.34 -11.55 8.54
CA SER A 122 21.87 -10.39 7.79
C SER A 122 23.04 -9.53 7.32
N GLU A 123 22.91 -8.94 6.14
CA GLU A 123 23.87 -7.95 5.64
C GLU A 123 23.81 -6.64 6.44
N ALA A 124 24.82 -5.80 6.25
CA ALA A 124 24.82 -4.42 6.74
C ALA A 124 23.66 -3.63 6.10
N GLY A 125 23.03 -2.73 6.84
CA GLY A 125 21.86 -1.97 6.38
C GLY A 125 20.56 -2.78 6.29
N HIS A 126 20.47 -3.97 6.91
CA HIS A 126 19.28 -4.81 6.82
C HIS A 126 18.03 -4.08 7.36
N PRO A 127 16.91 -4.05 6.60
CA PRO A 127 15.68 -3.39 7.05
C PRO A 127 15.01 -4.17 8.18
N ILE A 128 14.69 -3.48 9.26
CA ILE A 128 14.12 -4.05 10.49
C ILE A 128 12.62 -3.78 10.59
N ALA A 129 12.21 -2.54 10.33
CA ALA A 129 10.83 -2.10 10.46
C ALA A 129 10.50 -1.01 9.43
N THR A 130 9.23 -0.88 9.09
CA THR A 130 8.70 0.24 8.29
C THR A 130 7.49 0.86 8.98
N TYR A 131 7.32 2.16 8.89
CA TYR A 131 6.19 2.91 9.43
C TYR A 131 5.71 3.93 8.41
N GLN A 132 4.42 4.19 8.39
CA GLN A 132 3.82 5.24 7.59
C GLN A 132 2.83 6.01 8.45
N PHE A 133 2.89 7.34 8.38
CA PHE A 133 2.01 8.24 9.11
C PHE A 133 1.39 9.26 8.15
N PRO A 134 0.07 9.47 8.17
CA PRO A 134 -0.57 10.52 7.39
C PRO A 134 -0.17 11.89 7.95
N LEU A 135 0.38 12.77 7.10
CA LEU A 135 0.74 14.14 7.48
C LEU A 135 -0.33 15.15 7.09
N LYS A 136 -0.94 14.95 5.92
CA LYS A 136 -1.95 15.87 5.37
C LYS A 136 -2.89 15.13 4.42
N GLU A 137 -4.17 15.42 4.52
CA GLU A 137 -5.19 14.93 3.59
C GLU A 137 -5.16 15.71 2.27
N ASN A 138 -5.73 15.14 1.21
CA ASN A 138 -5.87 15.84 -0.06
C ASN A 138 -6.86 17.01 0.07
N THR A 139 -6.35 18.23 -0.12
CA THR A 139 -7.12 19.49 -0.14
C THR A 139 -7.16 20.13 -1.54
N ALA A 140 -6.61 19.45 -2.55
CA ALA A 140 -6.61 19.94 -3.91
C ALA A 140 -8.05 20.07 -4.44
N GLN A 141 -8.35 21.21 -5.03
CA GLN A 141 -9.64 21.40 -5.70
C GLN A 141 -9.56 20.78 -7.10
N PRO A 142 -10.57 20.00 -7.52
CA PRO A 142 -10.62 19.49 -8.89
C PRO A 142 -10.58 20.67 -9.86
N VAL A 143 -9.53 20.74 -10.68
CA VAL A 143 -9.51 21.69 -11.79
C VAL A 143 -10.39 21.10 -12.89
N PRO A 144 -11.43 21.81 -13.37
CA PRO A 144 -12.23 21.34 -14.48
C PRO A 144 -11.33 21.04 -15.68
N PHE A 145 -11.26 19.77 -16.08
CA PHE A 145 -10.54 19.39 -17.28
C PHE A 145 -11.35 19.86 -18.49
N ALA A 146 -10.90 20.95 -19.12
CA ALA A 146 -11.48 21.48 -20.34
C ALA A 146 -10.54 21.19 -21.52
N PRO A 147 -10.66 20.02 -22.18
CA PRO A 147 -9.81 19.73 -23.32
C PRO A 147 -10.13 20.70 -24.46
N ASN A 148 -9.10 21.23 -25.12
CA ASN A 148 -9.26 22.15 -26.26
C ASN A 148 -10.12 21.57 -27.39
N ASN A 149 -10.21 20.23 -27.47
CA ASN A 149 -10.97 19.50 -28.48
C ASN A 149 -12.30 18.94 -27.94
N ALA A 150 -12.82 19.46 -26.83
CA ALA A 150 -14.13 19.08 -26.32
C ALA A 150 -15.20 19.30 -27.39
N ARG A 151 -15.84 18.21 -27.82
CA ARG A 151 -17.01 18.23 -28.70
C ARG A 151 -18.25 17.97 -27.85
N PRO A 152 -19.40 18.59 -28.14
CA PRO A 152 -20.67 18.19 -27.52
C PRO A 152 -20.87 16.68 -27.70
N LEU A 153 -21.31 16.02 -26.64
CA LEU A 153 -21.65 14.60 -26.72
C LEU A 153 -22.88 14.42 -27.61
N THR A 154 -22.85 13.43 -28.48
CA THR A 154 -24.05 13.02 -29.23
C THR A 154 -24.67 11.81 -28.58
N LEU A 155 -26.00 11.85 -28.44
CA LEU A 155 -26.78 10.75 -27.89
C LEU A 155 -27.51 10.05 -29.04
N GLU A 156 -27.22 8.77 -29.23
CA GLU A 156 -27.98 7.88 -30.11
C GLU A 156 -28.89 7.03 -29.23
N ASP A 157 -30.19 7.35 -29.23
CA ASP A 157 -31.17 6.72 -28.37
C ASP A 157 -32.05 5.74 -29.15
N ASP A 158 -31.76 4.44 -29.01
CA ASP A 158 -32.50 3.36 -29.66
C ASP A 158 -33.48 2.70 -28.69
N ARG A 159 -34.28 1.74 -29.18
CA ARG A 159 -35.26 1.03 -28.35
C ARG A 159 -34.63 0.28 -27.18
N LEU A 160 -33.49 -0.39 -27.38
CA LEU A 160 -32.86 -1.27 -26.39
C LEU A 160 -31.50 -0.77 -25.90
N SER A 161 -30.97 0.28 -26.52
CA SER A 161 -29.65 0.81 -26.24
C SER A 161 -29.64 2.33 -26.24
N CYS A 162 -28.66 2.88 -25.55
CA CYS A 162 -28.36 4.30 -25.55
C CYS A 162 -26.84 4.43 -25.74
N THR A 163 -26.41 5.02 -26.85
CA THR A 163 -24.98 5.22 -27.15
C THR A 163 -24.61 6.67 -26.98
N VAL A 164 -23.62 6.94 -26.14
CA VAL A 164 -23.01 8.25 -25.95
C VAL A 164 -21.72 8.28 -26.76
N ARG A 165 -21.60 9.19 -27.72
CA ARG A 165 -20.35 9.41 -28.48
C ARG A 165 -19.70 10.73 -28.13
N GLY A 166 -18.39 10.70 -27.95
CA GLY A 166 -17.52 11.87 -27.92
C GLY A 166 -16.61 11.91 -29.15
N TYR A 167 -15.54 12.71 -29.09
CA TYR A 167 -14.63 12.92 -30.22
C TYR A 167 -14.01 11.61 -30.76
N ASN A 168 -13.52 10.75 -29.87
CA ASN A 168 -12.80 9.53 -30.20
C ASN A 168 -13.25 8.33 -29.36
N PHE A 169 -14.39 8.44 -28.69
CA PHE A 169 -14.93 7.36 -27.88
C PHE A 169 -16.42 7.18 -28.09
N ALA A 170 -16.91 5.96 -27.86
CA ALA A 170 -18.32 5.65 -27.81
C ALA A 170 -18.55 4.65 -26.67
N ILE A 171 -19.57 4.91 -25.85
CA ILE A 171 -20.03 3.98 -24.80
C ILE A 171 -21.50 3.68 -25.02
N THR A 172 -21.84 2.40 -25.06
CA THR A 172 -23.22 1.94 -25.29
C THR A 172 -23.76 1.28 -24.03
N PHE A 173 -24.90 1.77 -23.56
CA PHE A 173 -25.63 1.22 -22.43
C PHE A 173 -26.84 0.42 -22.90
N SER A 174 -27.10 -0.72 -22.26
CA SER A 174 -28.35 -1.47 -22.44
C SER A 174 -29.44 -0.85 -21.59
N LYS A 175 -30.59 -0.52 -22.20
CA LYS A 175 -31.79 -0.04 -21.49
C LYS A 175 -32.48 -1.15 -20.68
N MET A 176 -32.19 -2.41 -21.00
CA MET A 176 -32.76 -3.57 -20.28
C MET A 176 -31.99 -3.87 -18.99
N SER A 177 -30.65 -3.80 -19.04
CA SER A 177 -29.79 -4.14 -17.89
C SER A 177 -29.27 -2.93 -17.14
N GLY A 178 -29.33 -1.73 -17.73
CA GLY A 178 -28.75 -0.49 -17.19
C GLY A 178 -27.21 -0.47 -17.22
N LYS A 179 -26.57 -1.41 -17.94
CA LYS A 179 -25.12 -1.61 -17.90
C LYS A 179 -24.44 -1.16 -19.19
N PRO A 180 -23.15 -0.75 -19.13
CA PRO A 180 -22.36 -0.59 -20.34
C PRO A 180 -22.13 -1.97 -20.98
N THR A 181 -22.41 -2.05 -22.28
CA THR A 181 -22.28 -3.24 -23.13
C THR A 181 -21.11 -3.15 -24.09
N SER A 182 -20.71 -1.92 -24.43
CA SER A 182 -19.56 -1.61 -25.26
C SER A 182 -18.92 -0.32 -24.79
N TRP A 183 -17.60 -0.26 -24.82
CA TRP A 183 -16.85 0.98 -24.66
C TRP A 183 -15.67 0.94 -25.62
N GLN A 184 -15.66 1.85 -26.59
CA GLN A 184 -14.59 2.01 -27.56
C GLN A 184 -13.88 3.34 -27.38
N VAL A 185 -12.55 3.34 -27.50
CA VAL A 185 -11.71 4.54 -27.53
C VAL A 185 -10.68 4.36 -28.64
N ASN A 186 -10.57 5.33 -29.55
CA ASN A 186 -9.69 5.26 -30.73
C ASN A 186 -9.85 3.97 -31.57
N GLY A 187 -11.06 3.41 -31.62
CA GLY A 187 -11.35 2.14 -32.30
C GLY A 187 -11.00 0.88 -31.51
N GLU A 188 -10.42 0.99 -30.32
CA GLU A 188 -10.13 -0.14 -29.44
C GLU A 188 -11.26 -0.39 -28.45
N SER A 189 -11.67 -1.65 -28.28
CA SER A 189 -12.68 -2.04 -27.30
C SER A 189 -12.06 -2.18 -25.91
N LEU A 190 -12.47 -1.32 -24.98
CA LEU A 190 -12.05 -1.34 -23.57
C LEU A 190 -12.93 -2.24 -22.70
N LEU A 191 -14.09 -2.67 -23.22
CA LEU A 191 -15.01 -3.54 -22.52
C LEU A 191 -15.15 -4.88 -23.27
N THR A 192 -14.83 -5.98 -22.58
CA THR A 192 -15.01 -7.34 -23.11
C THR A 192 -16.31 -7.99 -22.66
N ARG A 193 -16.88 -7.53 -21.53
CA ARG A 193 -18.17 -8.00 -20.99
C ARG A 193 -18.79 -6.94 -20.09
N GLU A 194 -20.11 -6.99 -19.94
CA GLU A 194 -20.82 -6.14 -18.99
C GLU A 194 -20.24 -6.28 -17.57
N PRO A 195 -20.02 -5.16 -16.85
CA PRO A 195 -19.66 -5.18 -15.44
C PRO A 195 -20.76 -5.85 -14.60
N LYS A 196 -20.34 -6.59 -13.57
CA LYS A 196 -21.24 -7.23 -12.62
C LYS A 196 -20.86 -6.80 -11.21
N ILE A 197 -21.87 -6.52 -10.39
CA ILE A 197 -21.67 -6.42 -8.95
C ILE A 197 -21.32 -7.82 -8.45
N ASN A 198 -20.25 -7.94 -7.68
CA ASN A 198 -19.80 -9.21 -7.14
C ASN A 198 -19.78 -9.13 -5.61
N PHE A 199 -20.41 -10.12 -4.97
CA PHE A 199 -20.48 -10.27 -3.51
C PHE A 199 -19.60 -11.41 -2.98
N PHE A 200 -18.95 -12.15 -3.87
CA PHE A 200 -18.22 -13.37 -3.53
C PHE A 200 -16.73 -13.24 -3.79
N LYS A 201 -15.92 -13.80 -2.88
CA LYS A 201 -14.49 -14.06 -3.09
C LYS A 201 -14.24 -15.57 -3.05
N PRO A 202 -13.19 -16.07 -3.72
CA PRO A 202 -12.73 -17.45 -3.51
C PRO A 202 -12.56 -17.75 -2.01
N MET A 203 -12.99 -18.93 -1.57
CA MET A 203 -12.83 -19.34 -0.18
C MET A 203 -11.34 -19.61 0.11
N ILE A 204 -10.86 -19.12 1.25
CA ILE A 204 -9.56 -19.48 1.80
C ILE A 204 -9.75 -20.56 2.87
N ASP A 205 -8.66 -21.21 3.29
CA ASP A 205 -8.70 -22.33 4.23
C ASP A 205 -9.40 -21.97 5.56
N ASN A 206 -9.19 -20.76 6.09
CA ASN A 206 -9.86 -20.29 7.32
C ASN A 206 -11.40 -20.22 7.24
N HIS A 207 -12.01 -20.29 6.05
CA HIS A 207 -13.47 -20.31 5.92
C HIS A 207 -14.05 -21.74 5.89
N LYS A 208 -13.21 -22.77 5.80
CA LYS A 208 -13.61 -24.18 5.73
C LYS A 208 -13.43 -24.85 7.09
#